data_AF-A0A6G0VQP9-F1
#
_entry.id   AF-A0A6G0VQP9-F1
#
_cell.length_a   1.000
_cell.length_b   1.000
_cell.length_c   1.000
_cell.angle_alpha   90.00
_cell.angle_beta   90.00
_cell.angle_gamma   90.00
#
_symmetry.space_group_name_H-M   'P 1'
#
loop_
_entity.id
_entity.type
_entity.pdbx_description
1 polymer ?
#
loop_
_entity_poly.entity_id
_entity_poly.type
_entity_poly.pdbx_seq_one_letter_code
_entity_poly.pdbx_strand_id
1 'polypeptide(L)'
;DRYKTEVYFIVLDAIIMSISMRFDQSREILKDLCLLSPQRILKYSNGINKTLPEDAFNEIEDWLPGITINDLKNEYLTLSSSLKGLLDSCPSLPKQLHKNISKEQNECSESSTDGEGEENTSITSQQILKVLSNYNLSQTFPNLYLAYKGLLTIPASSASAERAFSKVKLIKTRLRSTIGQDRLESLMILSCERDININYEEAINMYAMSSDLLRDKLIFK
;
A
#
# COMPACT_ATOMS: atom_id res chain seq x y z
N ASP A 1 39.89 -6.29 -21.72
CA ASP A 1 39.90 -4.95 -21.09
C ASP A 1 38.92 -3.96 -21.69
N ARG A 2 38.91 -3.74 -23.01
CA ARG A 2 38.01 -2.74 -23.64
C ARG A 2 36.50 -2.94 -23.33
N TYR A 3 35.98 -4.16 -23.42
CA TYR A 3 34.59 -4.48 -23.03
C TYR A 3 34.27 -4.16 -21.54
N LYS A 4 35.24 -4.38 -20.65
CA LYS A 4 35.07 -4.15 -19.21
C LYS A 4 34.88 -2.65 -18.94
N THR A 5 35.66 -1.82 -19.62
CA THR A 5 35.63 -0.36 -19.44
C THR A 5 34.51 0.32 -20.21
N GLU A 6 34.26 -0.07 -21.47
CA GLU A 6 33.31 0.61 -22.35
C GLU A 6 31.86 0.11 -22.23
N VAL A 7 31.63 -1.06 -21.63
CA VAL A 7 30.27 -1.63 -21.53
C VAL A 7 29.92 -1.96 -20.09
N TYR A 8 30.72 -2.80 -19.44
CA TYR A 8 30.37 -3.29 -18.10
C TYR A 8 30.30 -2.17 -17.06
N PHE A 9 31.34 -1.34 -16.95
CA PHE A 9 31.34 -0.25 -15.97
C PHE A 9 30.29 0.83 -16.31
N ILE A 10 30.05 1.12 -17.58
CA ILE A 10 29.00 2.08 -18.00
C ILE A 10 27.62 1.58 -17.56
N VAL A 11 27.31 0.31 -17.80
CA VAL A 11 26.04 -0.29 -17.41
C VAL A 11 25.92 -0.35 -15.88
N LEU A 12 27.01 -0.71 -15.19
CA LEU A 12 27.02 -0.76 -13.73
C LEU A 12 26.77 0.62 -13.11
N ASP A 13 27.43 1.65 -13.60
CA ASP A 13 27.23 3.03 -13.14
C ASP A 13 25.82 3.51 -13.43
N ALA A 14 25.25 3.19 -14.60
CA ALA A 14 23.86 3.51 -14.92
C ALA A 14 22.87 2.83 -13.96
N ILE A 15 23.13 1.56 -13.61
CA ILE A 15 22.31 0.82 -12.63
C ILE A 15 22.44 1.47 -11.25
N ILE A 16 23.67 1.72 -10.77
CA ILE A 16 23.91 2.33 -9.46
C ILE A 16 23.26 3.71 -9.37
N MET A 17 23.47 4.55 -10.39
CA MET A 17 22.86 5.87 -10.48
C MET A 17 21.33 5.78 -10.46
N SER A 18 20.73 4.86 -11.22
CA SER A 18 19.28 4.69 -11.25
C SER A 18 18.71 4.24 -9.89
N ILE A 19 19.41 3.35 -9.18
CA ILE A 19 19.01 2.90 -7.84
C ILE A 19 19.15 4.04 -6.84
N SER A 20 20.28 4.75 -6.87
CA SER A 20 20.53 5.88 -5.97
C SER A 20 19.48 6.97 -6.20
N MET A 21 19.29 7.43 -7.44
CA MET A 21 18.31 8.47 -7.77
C MET A 21 16.88 8.09 -7.37
N ARG A 22 16.53 6.80 -7.45
CA ARG A 22 15.18 6.33 -7.11
C ARG A 22 14.94 6.15 -5.61
N PHE A 23 15.98 5.83 -4.83
CA PHE A 23 15.84 5.40 -3.43
C PHE A 23 16.61 6.28 -2.42
N ASP A 24 17.25 7.36 -2.85
CA ASP A 24 18.07 8.22 -1.98
C ASP A 24 17.33 8.66 -0.71
N GLN A 25 16.13 9.20 -0.86
CA GLN A 25 15.28 9.70 0.23
C GLN A 25 14.49 8.61 0.97
N SER A 26 14.48 7.37 0.47
CA SER A 26 13.62 6.32 1.03
C SER A 26 13.94 5.99 2.50
N ARG A 27 15.21 6.13 2.89
CA ARG A 27 15.66 5.91 4.27
C ARG A 27 15.05 6.91 5.23
N GLU A 28 15.03 8.19 4.87
CA GLU A 28 14.57 9.26 5.76
C GLU A 28 13.05 9.21 5.91
N ILE A 29 12.32 8.96 4.81
CA ILE A 29 10.88 8.66 4.85
C ILE A 29 10.57 7.47 5.78
N LEU A 30 11.35 6.40 5.70
CA LEU A 30 11.16 5.22 6.57
C LEU A 30 11.45 5.52 8.05
N LYS A 31 12.38 6.43 8.36
CA LYS A 31 12.62 6.87 9.75
C LYS A 31 11.41 7.61 10.31
N ASP A 32 10.82 8.52 9.52
CA ASP A 32 9.60 9.23 9.92
C ASP A 32 8.42 8.27 10.08
N LEU A 33 8.25 7.31 9.16
CA LEU A 33 7.21 6.29 9.24
C LEU A 33 7.34 5.39 10.47
N CYS A 34 8.56 5.19 10.99
CA CYS A 34 8.78 4.44 12.23
C CYS A 34 8.12 5.12 13.45
N LEU A 35 7.95 6.45 13.42
CA LEU A 35 7.25 7.20 14.47
C LEU A 35 5.77 6.83 14.57
N LEU A 36 5.16 6.42 13.44
CA LEU A 36 3.77 5.96 13.36
C LEU A 36 3.58 4.52 13.85
N SER A 37 4.63 3.84 14.29
CA SER A 37 4.47 2.49 14.84
C SER A 37 3.67 2.53 16.16
N PRO A 38 2.69 1.62 16.35
CA PRO A 38 1.85 1.60 17.55
C PRO A 38 2.65 1.56 18.86
N GLN A 39 3.74 0.79 18.86
CA GLN A 39 4.63 0.66 20.01
C GLN A 39 5.34 1.98 20.34
N ARG A 40 5.75 2.76 19.33
CA ARG A 40 6.43 4.04 19.52
C ARG A 40 5.45 5.08 20.06
N ILE A 41 4.23 5.11 19.54
CA ILE A 41 3.16 6.01 20.00
C ILE A 41 2.80 5.72 21.47
N LEU A 42 2.68 4.44 21.86
CA LEU A 42 2.39 4.05 23.25
C LEU A 42 3.55 4.39 24.19
N LYS A 43 4.80 4.17 23.77
CA LYS A 43 5.99 4.58 24.55
C LYS A 43 6.03 6.09 24.73
N TYR A 44 5.64 6.84 23.70
CA TYR A 44 5.54 8.29 23.76
C TYR A 44 4.46 8.75 24.76
N SER A 45 3.29 8.10 24.75
CA SER A 45 2.20 8.38 25.68
C SER A 45 2.60 8.23 27.16
N ASN A 46 3.40 7.20 27.47
CA ASN A 46 3.83 6.87 28.83
C ASN A 46 5.10 7.63 29.28
N GLY A 47 5.75 8.40 28.39
CA GLY A 47 7.00 9.10 28.66
C GLY A 47 6.84 10.42 29.42
N ILE A 48 7.82 10.75 30.27
CA ILE A 48 7.84 11.97 31.11
C ILE A 48 8.14 13.24 30.30
N ASN A 49 8.91 13.13 29.21
CA ASN A 49 9.26 14.25 28.32
C ASN A 49 8.60 14.06 26.94
N LYS A 50 7.50 14.78 26.69
CA LYS A 50 6.71 14.74 25.45
C LYS A 50 7.25 15.72 24.40
N THR A 51 8.50 15.57 24.00
CA THR A 51 9.09 16.38 22.94
C THR A 51 9.37 15.49 21.74
N LEU A 52 8.64 15.72 20.66
CA LEU A 52 8.94 15.13 19.36
C LEU A 52 10.24 15.77 18.82
N PRO A 53 11.11 15.02 18.12
CA PRO A 53 12.25 15.62 17.42
C PRO A 53 11.81 16.77 16.51
N GLU A 54 12.65 17.81 16.38
CA GLU A 54 12.32 19.00 15.60
C GLU A 54 12.10 18.65 14.11
N ASP A 55 12.87 17.69 13.61
CA ASP A 55 12.89 17.17 12.24
C ASP A 55 11.80 16.13 11.93
N ALA A 56 10.97 15.75 12.91
CA ALA A 56 9.99 14.70 12.71
C ALA A 56 8.95 15.05 11.63
N PHE A 57 8.70 14.10 10.74
CA PHE A 57 7.72 14.15 9.66
C PHE A 57 8.04 15.10 8.49
N ASN A 58 9.22 15.71 8.48
CA ASN A 58 9.62 16.61 7.39
C ASN A 58 9.64 15.88 6.04
N GLU A 59 10.10 14.64 6.00
CA GLU A 59 10.24 13.89 4.74
C GLU A 59 8.90 13.26 4.30
N ILE A 60 7.97 13.08 5.23
CA ILE A 60 6.61 12.63 4.90
C ILE A 60 5.82 13.73 4.16
N GLU A 61 6.08 15.01 4.44
CA GLU A 61 5.45 16.12 3.71
C GLU A 61 5.87 16.13 2.23
N ASP A 62 7.16 15.96 1.96
CA ASP A 62 7.68 15.87 0.59
C ASP A 62 7.19 14.61 -0.13
N TRP A 63 7.02 13.50 0.59
CA TRP A 63 6.59 12.24 0.02
C TRP A 63 5.08 12.17 -0.28
N LEU A 64 4.24 12.73 0.59
CA LEU A 64 2.77 12.69 0.47
C LEU A 64 2.20 14.10 0.26
N PRO A 65 1.87 14.48 -0.98
CA PRO A 65 1.30 15.79 -1.25
C PRO A 65 -0.06 15.95 -0.54
N GLY A 66 -0.21 17.04 0.21
CA GLY A 66 -1.44 17.36 0.95
C GLY A 66 -1.36 17.12 2.46
N ILE A 67 -0.20 16.74 2.99
CA ILE A 67 0.07 16.73 4.43
C ILE A 67 0.64 18.08 4.86
N THR A 68 0.17 18.60 6.00
CA THR A 68 0.78 19.77 6.66
C THR A 68 1.53 19.33 7.91
N ILE A 69 2.83 19.62 8.03
CA ILE A 69 3.68 19.14 9.15
C ILE A 69 3.12 19.52 10.52
N ASN A 70 2.74 20.78 10.70
CA ASN A 70 2.25 21.27 12.00
C ASN A 70 0.99 20.54 12.44
N ASP A 71 0.05 20.34 11.51
CA ASP A 71 -1.18 19.60 11.78
C ASP A 71 -0.88 18.14 12.05
N LEU A 72 -0.01 17.50 11.26
CA LEU A 72 0.41 16.12 11.50
C LEU A 72 1.05 15.94 12.88
N LYS A 73 1.92 16.87 13.32
CA LYS A 73 2.51 16.86 14.65
C LYS A 73 1.43 16.99 15.74
N ASN A 74 0.48 17.91 15.58
CA ASN A 74 -0.61 18.11 16.53
C ASN A 74 -1.55 16.89 16.60
N GLU A 75 -1.91 16.32 15.45
CA GLU A 75 -2.71 15.11 15.34
C GLU A 75 -2.01 13.92 15.99
N TYR A 76 -0.70 13.76 15.75
CA TYR A 76 0.12 12.72 16.37
C TYR A 76 0.14 12.84 17.90
N LEU A 77 0.34 14.05 18.43
CA LEU A 77 0.30 14.30 19.88
C LEU A 77 -1.06 13.96 20.45
N THR A 78 -2.13 14.42 19.81
CA THR A 78 -3.50 14.18 20.24
C THR A 78 -3.84 12.70 20.24
N LEU A 79 -3.52 12.00 19.14
CA LEU A 79 -3.71 10.55 19.02
C LEU A 79 -2.87 9.81 20.05
N SER A 80 -1.61 10.19 20.31
CA SER A 80 -0.78 9.52 21.31
C SER A 80 -1.39 9.53 22.72
N SER A 81 -2.11 10.61 23.07
CA SER A 81 -2.77 10.74 24.37
C SER A 81 -4.06 9.92 24.48
N SER A 82 -4.77 9.72 23.36
CA SER A 82 -6.07 9.03 23.31
C SER A 82 -6.01 7.59 22.81
N LEU A 83 -4.89 7.17 22.21
CA LEU A 83 -4.72 5.87 21.56
C LEU A 83 -5.03 4.71 22.50
N LYS A 84 -4.53 4.75 23.74
CA LYS A 84 -4.75 3.67 24.71
C LYS A 84 -6.25 3.48 25.00
N GLY A 85 -6.95 4.57 25.29
CA GLY A 85 -8.40 4.52 25.52
C GLY A 85 -9.18 4.11 24.28
N LEU A 86 -8.72 4.46 23.08
CA LEU A 86 -9.35 4.10 21.81
C LEU A 86 -9.16 2.61 21.47
N LEU A 87 -8.01 2.04 21.79
CA LEU A 87 -7.71 0.61 21.69
C LEU A 87 -8.48 -0.20 22.73
N ASP A 88 -8.54 0.27 23.98
CA ASP A 88 -9.29 -0.39 25.06
C ASP A 88 -10.82 -0.32 24.83
N SER A 89 -11.30 0.76 24.19
CA SER A 89 -12.69 0.94 23.76
C SER A 89 -13.07 0.11 22.52
N CYS A 90 -12.15 -0.71 22.00
CA CYS A 90 -12.49 -1.83 21.14
C CYS A 90 -12.68 -3.09 22.01
N PRO A 91 -13.79 -3.25 22.75
CA PRO A 91 -14.13 -4.58 23.23
C PRO A 91 -14.29 -5.45 21.98
N SER A 92 -13.68 -6.63 21.98
CA SER A 92 -14.10 -7.70 21.08
C SER A 92 -15.63 -7.72 21.10
N LEU A 93 -16.28 -7.34 19.99
CA LEU A 93 -17.73 -7.31 19.92
C LEU A 93 -18.21 -8.69 20.41
N PRO A 94 -19.08 -8.78 21.44
CA PRO A 94 -19.47 -10.06 21.99
C PRO A 94 -20.00 -10.92 20.85
N LYS A 95 -19.38 -12.10 20.63
CA LYS A 95 -19.60 -12.93 19.44
C LYS A 95 -21.08 -13.29 19.23
N GLN A 96 -21.91 -13.21 20.28
CA GLN A 96 -23.37 -13.28 20.20
C GLN A 96 -23.98 -12.43 21.31
N LEU A 97 -25.02 -11.64 21.00
CA LEU A 97 -25.81 -10.95 22.02
C LEU A 97 -26.91 -11.85 22.59
N HIS A 98 -27.47 -12.78 21.80
CA HIS A 98 -28.42 -13.79 22.24
C HIS A 98 -27.91 -15.19 21.86
N LYS A 99 -27.90 -16.14 22.80
CA LYS A 99 -27.57 -17.56 22.55
C LYS A 99 -28.69 -18.19 21.71
N ASN A 100 -28.48 -18.28 20.40
CA ASN A 100 -29.35 -19.11 19.57
C ASN A 100 -28.86 -20.56 19.64
N ILE A 101 -29.70 -21.39 20.27
CA ILE A 101 -29.64 -22.84 20.17
C ILE A 101 -29.86 -23.23 18.70
N SER A 102 -28.79 -23.76 18.11
CA SER A 102 -28.68 -24.59 16.89
C SER A 102 -29.41 -24.17 15.60
N LYS A 103 -28.62 -23.93 14.54
CA LYS A 103 -28.49 -24.85 13.38
C LYS A 103 -27.45 -24.35 12.37
N GLU A 104 -26.86 -25.32 11.71
CA GLU A 104 -25.72 -25.29 10.79
C GLU A 104 -25.97 -24.55 9.46
N GLN A 105 -24.84 -24.21 8.81
CA GLN A 105 -24.49 -24.20 7.36
C GLN A 105 -23.78 -22.88 6.98
N ASN A 106 -22.44 -22.87 6.88
CA ASN A 106 -21.57 -23.25 5.75
C ASN A 106 -21.44 -22.12 4.70
N GLU A 107 -20.31 -21.40 4.68
CA GLU A 107 -19.33 -21.40 3.58
C GLU A 107 -18.17 -20.38 3.74
N CYS A 108 -16.97 -20.91 3.48
CA CYS A 108 -15.68 -20.36 3.03
C CYS A 108 -14.95 -19.22 3.77
N SER A 109 -13.84 -19.66 4.38
CA SER A 109 -12.76 -18.97 5.09
C SER A 109 -11.69 -18.38 4.17
N GLU A 110 -10.92 -17.42 4.70
CA GLU A 110 -9.44 -17.32 4.69
C GLU A 110 -9.05 -15.97 5.35
N SER A 111 -8.16 -15.83 6.34
CA SER A 111 -7.19 -16.71 6.98
C SER A 111 -7.06 -16.31 8.47
N SER A 112 -7.32 -17.25 9.38
CA SER A 112 -7.00 -17.14 10.81
C SER A 112 -5.70 -17.90 11.06
N THR A 113 -4.68 -17.21 11.55
CA THR A 113 -3.52 -17.86 12.16
C THR A 113 -3.82 -18.00 13.64
N ASP A 114 -4.46 -19.11 14.01
CA ASP A 114 -4.58 -19.53 15.41
C ASP A 114 -3.30 -20.24 15.82
N GLY A 115 -2.47 -19.53 16.58
CA GLY A 115 -1.43 -20.10 17.43
C GLY A 115 -1.73 -19.67 18.86
N GLU A 116 -2.28 -20.59 19.66
CA GLU A 116 -2.40 -20.39 21.11
C GLU A 116 -1.01 -20.35 21.74
N GLY A 117 -0.63 -19.18 22.25
CA GLY A 117 0.62 -18.95 22.97
C GLY A 117 0.71 -17.50 23.42
N GLU A 118 0.52 -17.27 24.72
CA GLU A 118 0.84 -16.06 25.50
C GLU A 118 0.61 -14.70 24.80
N GLU A 119 -0.57 -14.11 25.04
CA GLU A 119 -0.99 -12.81 24.52
C GLU A 119 -0.12 -11.63 25.01
N ASN A 120 1.01 -11.41 24.35
CA ASN A 120 1.53 -10.06 24.15
C ASN A 120 0.83 -9.50 22.91
N THR A 121 -0.30 -8.83 23.09
CA THR A 121 -1.10 -8.23 22.00
C THR A 121 -0.30 -7.11 21.32
N SER A 122 0.56 -7.48 20.36
CA SER A 122 1.29 -6.51 19.54
C SER A 122 0.30 -5.79 18.64
N ILE A 123 -0.10 -4.58 19.06
CA ILE A 123 -0.95 -3.71 18.27
C ILE A 123 -0.27 -3.46 16.92
N THR A 124 -0.99 -3.68 15.82
CA THR A 124 -0.50 -3.55 14.45
C THR A 124 -0.97 -2.23 13.84
N SER A 125 -0.19 -1.60 12.96
CA SER A 125 -0.57 -0.34 12.28
C SER A 125 -1.89 -0.45 11.51
N GLN A 126 -2.23 -1.65 11.01
CA GLN A 126 -3.52 -1.95 10.39
C GLN A 126 -4.70 -1.80 11.35
N GLN A 127 -4.52 -2.16 12.63
CA GLN A 127 -5.58 -1.99 13.63
C GLN A 127 -5.83 -0.51 13.91
N ILE A 128 -4.78 0.32 13.96
CA ILE A 128 -4.93 1.77 14.10
C ILE A 128 -5.71 2.34 12.92
N LEU A 129 -5.37 1.98 11.68
CA LEU A 129 -6.12 2.45 10.52
C LEU A 129 -7.59 2.01 10.55
N LYS A 130 -7.87 0.76 10.95
CA LYS A 130 -9.25 0.25 11.10
C LYS A 130 -10.03 1.06 12.14
N VAL A 131 -9.41 1.33 13.28
CA VAL A 131 -10.00 2.15 14.35
C VAL A 131 -10.28 3.57 13.83
N LEU A 132 -9.32 4.20 13.17
CA LEU A 132 -9.52 5.53 12.58
C LEU A 132 -10.67 5.56 11.57
N SER A 133 -10.84 4.50 10.78
CA SER A 133 -11.94 4.37 9.84
C SER A 133 -13.29 4.09 10.53
N ASN A 134 -13.33 3.18 11.50
CA ASN A 134 -14.57 2.73 12.14
C ASN A 134 -15.22 3.83 12.97
N TYR A 135 -14.42 4.67 13.62
CA TYR A 135 -14.91 5.81 14.40
C TYR A 135 -15.05 7.09 13.55
N ASN A 136 -14.96 7.01 12.21
CA ASN A 136 -14.99 8.16 11.29
C ASN A 136 -14.00 9.28 11.67
N LEU A 137 -12.86 8.91 12.26
CA LEU A 137 -11.81 9.84 12.67
C LEU A 137 -10.96 10.32 11.49
N SER A 138 -11.28 9.91 10.27
CA SER A 138 -10.64 10.40 9.04
C SER A 138 -10.83 11.91 8.82
N GLN A 139 -11.91 12.50 9.35
CA GLN A 139 -12.13 13.95 9.32
C GLN A 139 -11.41 14.67 10.46
N THR A 140 -11.22 14.01 11.60
CA THR A 140 -10.56 14.57 12.79
C THR A 140 -9.04 14.51 12.69
N PHE A 141 -8.52 13.45 12.05
CA PHE A 141 -7.09 13.23 11.84
C PHE A 141 -6.78 12.98 10.36
N PRO A 142 -7.04 13.95 9.46
CA PRO A 142 -6.87 13.76 8.03
C PRO A 142 -5.42 13.50 7.62
N ASN A 143 -4.46 14.21 8.21
CA ASN A 143 -3.03 14.07 7.87
C ASN A 143 -2.50 12.72 8.34
N LEU A 144 -2.85 12.33 9.56
CA LEU A 144 -2.43 11.06 10.14
C LEU A 144 -3.07 9.87 9.41
N TYR A 145 -4.35 9.99 9.04
CA TYR A 145 -5.03 8.98 8.24
C TYR A 145 -4.37 8.79 6.87
N LEU A 146 -3.98 9.88 6.20
CA LEU A 146 -3.24 9.83 4.95
C LEU A 146 -1.85 9.20 5.13
N ALA A 147 -1.13 9.56 6.20
CA ALA A 147 0.16 8.98 6.53
C ALA A 147 0.08 7.46 6.79
N TYR A 148 -0.95 6.99 7.51
CA TYR A 148 -1.20 5.56 7.72
C TYR A 148 -1.61 4.83 6.44
N LYS A 149 -2.35 5.47 5.55
CA LYS A 149 -2.62 4.93 4.20
C LYS A 149 -1.32 4.76 3.44
N GLY A 150 -0.47 5.78 3.39
CA GLY A 150 0.85 5.71 2.78
C GLY A 150 1.68 4.56 3.35
N LEU A 151 1.80 4.49 4.68
CA LEU A 151 2.52 3.41 5.38
C LEU A 151 2.06 2.01 4.94
N LEU A 152 0.74 1.79 4.86
CA LEU A 152 0.18 0.48 4.54
C LEU A 152 0.17 0.14 3.04
N THR A 153 0.45 1.11 2.18
CA THR A 153 0.67 0.86 0.74
C THR A 153 2.10 0.39 0.42
N ILE A 154 3.05 0.57 1.35
CA ILE A 154 4.43 0.11 1.17
C ILE A 154 4.42 -1.43 1.20
N PRO A 155 4.97 -2.10 0.18
CA PRO A 155 5.02 -3.56 0.15
C PRO A 155 5.92 -4.09 1.27
N ALA A 156 5.35 -4.92 2.15
CA ALA A 156 6.09 -5.53 3.25
C ALA A 156 7.03 -6.67 2.80
N SER A 157 6.85 -7.20 1.59
CA SER A 157 7.65 -8.29 1.05
C SER A 157 7.83 -8.20 -0.47
N SER A 158 8.82 -8.93 -1.00
CA SER A 158 9.06 -9.05 -2.44
C SER A 158 7.99 -9.86 -3.18
N ALA A 159 7.08 -10.54 -2.47
CA ALA A 159 6.14 -11.49 -3.05
C ALA A 159 5.25 -10.87 -4.15
N SER A 160 4.85 -9.60 -4.00
CA SER A 160 4.06 -8.90 -5.03
C SER A 160 4.89 -8.70 -6.31
N ALA A 161 6.14 -8.24 -6.18
CA ALA A 161 7.06 -8.10 -7.31
C ALA A 161 7.36 -9.45 -7.97
N GLU A 162 7.59 -10.51 -7.19
CA GLU A 162 7.83 -11.87 -7.69
C GLU A 162 6.63 -12.41 -8.47
N ARG A 163 5.40 -12.20 -7.98
CA ARG A 163 4.17 -12.55 -8.71
C ARG A 163 4.09 -11.80 -10.04
N ALA A 164 4.40 -10.50 -10.06
CA ALA A 164 4.44 -9.71 -11.30
C ALA A 164 5.49 -10.26 -12.28
N PHE A 165 6.71 -10.56 -11.83
CA PHE A 165 7.74 -11.17 -12.69
C PHE A 165 7.35 -12.56 -13.21
N SER A 166 6.62 -13.34 -12.42
CA SER A 166 6.05 -14.61 -12.88
C SER A 166 5.06 -14.40 -14.03
N LYS A 167 4.21 -13.35 -13.98
CA LYS A 167 3.33 -12.97 -15.10
C LYS A 167 4.11 -12.50 -16.33
N VAL A 168 5.15 -11.68 -16.15
CA VAL A 168 6.03 -11.25 -17.25
C VAL A 168 6.59 -12.47 -17.98
N LYS A 169 7.04 -13.49 -17.25
CA LYS A 169 7.58 -14.73 -17.83
C LYS A 169 6.55 -15.49 -18.68
N LEU A 170 5.27 -15.45 -18.32
CA LEU A 170 4.19 -16.05 -19.11
C LEU A 170 3.87 -15.24 -20.38
N ILE A 171 3.92 -13.90 -20.30
CA ILE A 171 3.60 -13.01 -21.41
C ILE A 171 4.75 -12.99 -22.43
N LYS A 172 6.00 -12.89 -21.96
CA LYS A 172 7.21 -12.78 -22.77
C LYS A 172 7.82 -14.16 -23.00
N THR A 173 7.21 -14.91 -23.91
CA THR A 173 7.71 -16.23 -24.35
C THR A 173 8.85 -16.10 -25.36
N ARG A 174 9.56 -17.21 -25.63
CA ARG A 174 10.66 -17.25 -26.63
C ARG A 174 10.23 -16.72 -28.01
N LEU A 175 8.99 -17.00 -28.42
CA LEU A 175 8.43 -16.55 -29.70
C LEU A 175 7.95 -15.09 -29.68
N ARG A 176 7.78 -14.51 -28.48
CA ARG A 176 7.33 -13.12 -28.26
C ARG A 176 8.42 -12.26 -27.61
N SER A 177 9.68 -12.62 -27.81
CA SER A 177 10.83 -11.96 -27.17
C SER A 177 11.03 -10.50 -27.60
N THR A 178 10.52 -10.14 -28.79
CA THR A 178 10.62 -8.82 -29.43
C THR A 178 9.40 -7.92 -29.20
N ILE A 179 8.55 -8.23 -28.21
CA ILE A 179 7.41 -7.37 -27.86
C ILE A 179 7.89 -5.99 -27.40
N GLY A 180 7.29 -4.92 -27.92
CA GLY A 180 7.56 -3.54 -27.49
C GLY A 180 7.11 -3.27 -26.05
N GLN A 181 7.70 -2.25 -25.42
CA GLN A 181 7.47 -1.92 -24.01
C GLN A 181 6.00 -1.58 -23.73
N ASP A 182 5.40 -0.69 -24.52
CA ASP A 182 4.00 -0.27 -24.34
C ASP A 182 3.04 -1.46 -24.35
N ARG A 183 3.23 -2.37 -25.32
CA ARG A 183 2.40 -3.57 -25.43
C ARG A 183 2.63 -4.55 -24.27
N LEU A 184 3.87 -4.68 -23.79
CA LEU A 184 4.18 -5.53 -22.64
C LEU A 184 3.50 -4.97 -21.38
N GLU A 185 3.56 -3.66 -21.18
CA GLU A 185 2.94 -2.97 -20.05
C GLU A 185 1.41 -3.15 -20.04
N SER A 186 0.74 -2.91 -21.18
CA SER A 186 -0.71 -3.11 -21.26
C SER A 186 -1.14 -4.56 -20.97
N LEU A 187 -0.37 -5.54 -21.46
CA LEU A 187 -0.64 -6.95 -21.19
C LEU A 187 -0.36 -7.35 -19.74
N MET A 188 0.63 -6.72 -19.11
CA MET A 188 0.92 -6.92 -17.69
C MET A 188 -0.24 -6.45 -16.83
N ILE A 189 -0.77 -5.24 -17.07
CA ILE A 189 -1.93 -4.70 -16.36
C ILE A 189 -3.12 -5.66 -16.51
N LEU A 190 -3.45 -6.08 -17.74
CA LEU A 190 -4.54 -7.02 -18.00
C LEU A 190 -4.34 -8.39 -17.32
N SER A 191 -3.09 -8.82 -17.12
CA SER A 191 -2.78 -10.12 -16.50
C SER A 191 -2.76 -10.08 -14.98
N CYS A 192 -2.44 -8.92 -14.39
CA CYS A 192 -2.45 -8.68 -12.96
C CYS A 192 -3.86 -8.37 -12.44
N GLU A 193 -4.58 -7.47 -13.10
CA GLU A 193 -5.90 -6.95 -12.68
C GLU A 193 -7.05 -7.75 -13.32
N ARG A 194 -7.04 -9.08 -13.17
CA ARG A 194 -8.05 -9.96 -13.80
C ARG A 194 -9.43 -9.91 -13.16
N ASP A 195 -9.50 -9.39 -11.95
CA ASP A 195 -10.68 -9.20 -11.13
C ASP A 195 -11.48 -7.94 -11.52
N ILE A 196 -10.87 -7.02 -12.27
CA ILE A 196 -11.56 -5.85 -12.81
C ILE A 196 -12.33 -6.26 -14.07
N ASN A 197 -13.67 -6.20 -14.01
CA ASN A 197 -14.52 -6.46 -15.16
C ASN A 197 -14.38 -5.35 -16.21
N ILE A 198 -14.04 -5.74 -17.43
CA ILE A 198 -13.91 -4.82 -18.57
C ILE A 198 -15.21 -4.84 -19.37
N ASN A 199 -15.76 -3.66 -19.66
CA ASN A 199 -16.88 -3.53 -20.58
C ASN A 199 -16.38 -3.67 -22.02
N TYR A 200 -16.60 -4.84 -22.61
CA TYR A 200 -16.14 -5.13 -23.98
C TYR A 200 -16.78 -4.21 -25.03
N GLU A 201 -18.05 -3.83 -24.85
CA GLU A 201 -18.75 -2.94 -25.79
C GLU A 201 -18.14 -1.54 -25.80
N GLU A 202 -17.80 -1.02 -24.62
CA GLU A 202 -17.12 0.27 -24.50
C GLU A 202 -15.72 0.23 -25.13
N ALA A 203 -14.96 -0.83 -24.90
CA ALA A 203 -13.65 -1.02 -25.50
C ALA A 203 -13.73 -1.11 -27.05
N ILE A 204 -14.73 -1.83 -27.58
CA ILE A 204 -14.98 -1.93 -29.02
C ILE A 204 -15.35 -0.57 -29.59
N ASN A 205 -16.27 0.17 -28.95
CA ASN A 205 -16.67 1.51 -29.38
C ASN A 205 -15.50 2.49 -29.37
N MET A 206 -14.67 2.48 -28.31
CA MET A 206 -13.47 3.31 -28.24
C MET A 206 -12.48 2.99 -29.37
N TYR A 207 -12.29 1.70 -29.67
CA TYR A 207 -11.43 1.29 -30.78
C TYR A 207 -12.02 1.68 -32.14
N ALA A 208 -13.35 1.57 -32.30
CA ALA A 208 -14.06 1.97 -33.51
C ALA A 208 -13.90 3.47 -33.80
N MET A 209 -13.91 4.31 -32.76
CA MET A 209 -13.72 5.76 -32.88
C MET A 209 -12.31 6.18 -33.29
N SER A 210 -11.32 5.28 -33.30
CA SER A 210 -9.94 5.60 -33.71
C SER A 210 -9.77 5.86 -35.21
N SER A 211 -10.71 5.39 -36.04
CA SER A 211 -10.65 5.55 -37.50
C SER A 211 -12.05 5.52 -38.11
N ASP A 212 -12.31 6.36 -39.12
CA ASP A 212 -13.60 6.37 -39.83
C ASP A 212 -13.96 5.01 -40.43
N LEU A 213 -12.97 4.25 -40.93
CA LEU A 213 -13.19 2.91 -41.48
C LEU A 213 -13.61 1.92 -40.40
N LEU A 214 -13.00 2.00 -39.21
CA LEU A 214 -13.33 1.12 -38.09
C LEU A 214 -14.68 1.47 -37.50
N ARG A 215 -15.03 2.77 -37.45
CA ARG A 215 -16.33 3.25 -37.00
C ARG A 215 -17.46 2.62 -37.80
N ASP A 216 -17.37 2.66 -39.12
CA ASP A 216 -18.40 2.11 -40.01
C ASP A 216 -18.50 0.57 -39.96
N LYS A 217 -17.44 -0.12 -39.53
CA LYS A 217 -17.39 -1.59 -39.47
C LYS A 217 -17.70 -2.19 -38.11
N LEU A 218 -17.41 -1.47 -37.03
CA LEU A 218 -17.52 -1.96 -35.66
C LEU A 218 -18.73 -1.38 -34.92
N ILE A 219 -19.16 -0.16 -35.26
CA ILE A 219 -20.39 0.42 -34.72
C ILE A 219 -21.53 0.00 -35.64
N PHE A 220 -22.24 -1.07 -35.26
CA PHE A 220 -23.51 -1.42 -35.89
C PHE A 220 -24.52 -0.27 -35.66
N LYS A 221 -25.27 0.09 -36.72
CA LYS A 221 -26.46 0.95 -36.61
C LYS A 221 -27.59 0.24 -35.87
#